data_AF-A0A091EU61-F1
#
_entry.id   AF-A0A091EU61-F1
#
_cell.length_a   1.000
_cell.length_b   1.000
_cell.length_c   1.000
_cell.angle_alpha   90.00
_cell.angle_beta   90.00
_cell.angle_gamma   90.00
#
_symmetry.space_group_name_H-M   'P 1'
#
loop_
_entity.id
_entity.type
_entity.pdbx_description
1 polymer ?
#
loop_
_entity_poly.entity_id
_entity_poly.type
_entity_poly.pdbx_seq_one_letter_code
_entity_poly.pdbx_strand_id
1 'polypeptide(L)'
;LLRSGIICLPGSSDKLGRALLLVTTSGSAWRAAWCSAAELARLILYLCSLPRMARGERHVRVGGEAGKQPPAPVLFSALRSVQSVSPGCIHSMLLLAEKELVSHRERLSGVQVETLTSLKALGRHVDSSQLPPELDGAFPYCHGEWVQFFQKLHPFTAGLRRASELLQCCIQELRNTDALAGTQDAATGIRRHQELMQKVLSDPQLVRVQREGGVVLARLRRE
;
A
#
# COMPACT_ATOMS: atom_id res chain seq x y z
N LEU A 1 -1.27 3.28 -13.00
CA LEU A 1 -0.90 4.05 -11.80
C LEU A 1 0.26 3.44 -10.99
N LEU A 2 0.13 2.27 -10.33
CA LEU A 2 1.20 1.78 -9.44
C LEU A 2 2.58 1.62 -10.13
N ARG A 3 2.62 1.20 -11.39
CA ARG A 3 3.85 1.06 -12.20
C ARG A 3 4.54 2.38 -12.58
N SER A 4 3.86 3.52 -12.44
CA SER A 4 4.38 4.79 -12.98
C SER A 4 5.38 5.47 -12.07
N GLY A 5 5.60 4.99 -10.84
CA GLY A 5 6.55 5.60 -9.91
C GLY A 5 6.19 6.99 -9.38
N ILE A 6 5.02 7.53 -9.75
CA ILE A 6 4.65 8.92 -9.38
C ILE A 6 4.64 9.09 -7.86
N ILE A 7 4.14 8.09 -7.13
CA ILE A 7 4.14 8.04 -5.67
C ILE A 7 4.70 6.68 -5.27
N CYS A 8 5.78 6.69 -4.51
CA CYS A 8 6.53 5.52 -4.10
C CYS A 8 6.57 5.40 -2.57
N LEU A 9 6.43 4.18 -2.05
CA LEU A 9 6.70 3.85 -0.65
C LEU A 9 8.00 3.02 -0.58
N PRO A 10 9.16 3.67 -0.39
CA PRO A 10 10.43 2.95 -0.26
C PRO A 10 10.49 2.09 1.00
N GLY A 11 9.73 2.44 2.04
CA GLY A 11 9.81 1.80 3.35
C GLY A 11 10.89 2.40 4.24
N SER A 12 11.44 3.55 3.87
CA SER A 12 12.32 4.36 4.71
C SER A 12 11.52 5.31 5.61
N SER A 13 12.21 5.86 6.62
CA SER A 13 11.62 6.76 7.61
C SER A 13 12.41 8.05 7.76
N ASP A 14 11.74 9.09 8.23
CA ASP A 14 12.40 10.32 8.66
C ASP A 14 13.09 10.15 10.03
N LYS A 15 13.75 11.22 10.50
CA LYS A 15 14.46 11.20 11.79
C LYS A 15 13.55 11.04 13.02
N LEU A 16 12.23 11.20 12.86
CA LEU A 16 11.23 10.96 13.90
C LEU A 16 10.59 9.57 13.78
N GLY A 17 11.11 8.71 12.90
CA GLY A 17 10.58 7.35 12.69
C GLY A 17 9.29 7.30 11.87
N ARG A 18 8.91 8.42 11.22
CA ARG A 18 7.69 8.51 10.40
C ARG A 18 7.98 8.05 8.99
N ALA A 19 7.06 7.31 8.39
CA ALA A 19 7.30 6.71 7.08
C ALA A 19 7.30 7.75 5.95
N LEU A 20 8.13 7.52 4.95
CA LEU A 20 8.29 8.42 3.80
C LEU A 20 7.49 7.92 2.60
N LEU A 21 6.74 8.83 1.98
CA LEU A 21 6.29 8.68 0.59
C LEU A 21 7.11 9.62 -0.29
N LEU A 22 7.65 9.08 -1.38
CA LEU A 22 8.38 9.86 -2.36
C LEU A 22 7.45 10.18 -3.52
N VAL A 23 7.46 11.42 -3.97
CA VAL A 23 6.61 11.89 -5.07
C VAL A 23 7.49 12.53 -6.13
N THR A 24 7.52 11.93 -7.32
CA THR A 24 8.23 12.53 -8.46
C THR A 24 7.39 13.69 -8.97
N THR A 25 7.90 14.91 -8.93
CA THR A 25 7.19 16.10 -9.47
C THR A 25 7.43 16.28 -10.97
N SER A 26 8.48 15.63 -11.48
CA SER A 26 8.82 15.56 -12.89
C SER A 26 8.23 14.30 -13.52
N GLY A 27 7.69 14.39 -14.74
CA GLY A 27 7.25 13.19 -15.49
C GLY A 27 6.02 13.39 -16.39
N SER A 28 6.00 12.69 -17.52
CA SER A 28 4.84 12.66 -18.45
C SER A 28 3.61 11.99 -17.82
N ALA A 29 3.82 11.19 -16.79
CA ALA A 29 2.78 10.44 -16.10
C ALA A 29 1.72 11.35 -15.44
N TRP A 30 2.10 12.57 -15.00
CA TRP A 30 1.17 13.59 -14.50
C TRP A 30 0.21 14.14 -15.56
N ARG A 31 0.56 14.03 -16.84
CA ARG A 31 -0.26 14.48 -17.98
C ARG A 31 -1.17 13.37 -18.53
N ALA A 32 -1.06 12.15 -18.01
CA ALA A 32 -1.85 11.04 -18.49
C ALA A 32 -3.31 11.17 -18.03
N ALA A 33 -4.26 10.75 -18.87
CA ALA A 33 -5.70 10.82 -18.57
C ALA A 33 -6.10 10.02 -17.31
N TRP A 34 -5.37 8.94 -17.00
CA TRP A 34 -5.58 8.15 -15.79
C TRP A 34 -5.05 8.85 -14.52
N CYS A 35 -4.21 9.89 -14.62
CA CYS A 35 -3.64 10.57 -13.46
C CYS A 35 -4.64 11.58 -12.85
N SER A 36 -5.76 11.09 -12.32
CA SER A 36 -6.79 11.90 -11.66
C SER A 36 -6.58 12.02 -10.15
N ALA A 37 -7.16 13.04 -9.53
CA ALA A 37 -7.08 13.25 -8.07
C ALA A 37 -7.66 12.05 -7.29
N ALA A 38 -8.75 11.46 -7.79
CA ALA A 38 -9.38 10.29 -7.17
C ALA A 38 -8.49 9.04 -7.25
N GLU A 39 -7.81 8.83 -8.38
CA GLU A 39 -6.88 7.72 -8.54
C GLU A 39 -5.63 7.87 -7.66
N LEU A 40 -5.07 9.07 -7.59
CA LEU A 40 -3.94 9.38 -6.70
C LEU A 40 -4.33 9.24 -5.22
N ALA A 41 -5.52 9.70 -4.82
CA ALA A 41 -6.00 9.55 -3.46
C ALA A 41 -6.15 8.06 -3.08
N ARG A 42 -6.71 7.24 -3.98
CA ARG A 42 -6.79 5.78 -3.80
C ARG A 42 -5.40 5.16 -3.66
N LEU A 43 -4.43 5.56 -4.48
CA LEU A 43 -3.06 5.07 -4.38
C LEU A 43 -2.44 5.42 -3.03
N ILE A 44 -2.53 6.67 -2.59
CA ILE A 44 -1.96 7.12 -1.31
C ILE A 44 -2.60 6.34 -0.15
N LEU A 45 -3.93 6.25 -0.10
CA LEU A 45 -4.63 5.49 0.93
C LEU A 45 -4.23 4.01 0.92
N TYR A 46 -4.08 3.41 -0.26
CA TYR A 46 -3.58 2.06 -0.40
C TYR A 46 -2.15 1.92 0.18
N LEU A 47 -1.22 2.81 -0.18
CA LEU A 47 0.15 2.78 0.33
C LEU A 47 0.19 2.98 1.85
N CYS A 48 -0.63 3.87 2.39
CA CYS A 48 -0.76 4.10 3.84
C CYS A 48 -1.36 2.90 4.58
N SER A 49 -2.17 2.07 3.91
CA SER A 49 -2.74 0.86 4.51
C SER A 49 -1.74 -0.29 4.63
N LEU A 50 -0.57 -0.20 3.98
CA LEU A 50 0.40 -1.30 3.97
C LEU A 50 1.05 -1.49 5.35
N PRO A 51 1.22 -2.74 5.85
CA PRO A 51 1.71 -3.02 7.20
C PRO A 51 3.06 -2.40 7.54
N ARG A 52 3.92 -2.16 6.54
CA ARG A 52 5.23 -1.49 6.74
C ARG A 52 5.07 -0.04 7.23
N MET A 53 3.92 0.59 7.00
CA MET A 53 3.57 1.91 7.56
C MET A 53 3.08 1.85 9.02
N ALA A 54 2.75 0.66 9.55
CA ALA A 54 2.06 0.50 10.83
C ALA A 54 2.98 0.40 12.06
N ARG A 55 4.31 0.46 11.87
CA ARG A 55 5.29 0.43 12.98
C ARG A 55 5.54 1.78 13.65
N GLY A 56 5.13 2.88 13.01
CA GLY A 56 5.12 4.22 13.60
C GLY A 56 3.71 4.79 13.61
N GLU A 57 3.52 5.88 14.36
CA GLU A 57 2.34 6.72 14.20
C GLU A 57 2.17 7.03 12.70
N ARG A 58 0.97 6.83 12.15
CA ARG A 58 0.64 6.83 10.70
C ARG A 58 0.85 8.20 10.07
N HIS A 59 2.10 8.58 9.94
CA HIS A 59 2.50 9.91 9.53
C HIS A 59 3.32 9.77 8.27
N VAL A 60 2.69 10.07 7.15
CA VAL A 60 3.39 10.14 5.88
C VAL A 60 4.05 11.51 5.72
N ARG A 61 5.32 11.50 5.33
CA ARG A 61 6.01 12.67 4.82
C ARG A 61 6.25 12.53 3.32
N VAL A 62 5.66 13.44 2.55
CA VAL A 62 5.75 13.47 1.09
C VAL A 62 6.99 14.27 0.67
N GLY A 63 7.99 13.62 0.08
CA GLY A 63 9.19 14.25 -0.46
C GLY A 63 9.09 14.44 -1.96
N GLY A 64 9.09 15.68 -2.44
CA GLY A 64 9.23 16.01 -3.86
C GLY A 64 10.68 15.91 -4.33
N GLU A 65 10.92 15.41 -5.54
CA GLU A 65 12.22 15.53 -6.21
C GLU A 65 12.56 17.01 -6.49
N ALA A 66 13.85 17.34 -6.57
CA ALA A 66 14.37 18.65 -6.99
C ALA A 66 14.00 18.92 -8.47
N GLY A 67 12.75 19.28 -8.70
CA GLY A 67 12.24 19.60 -10.02
C GLY A 67 12.35 21.09 -10.32
N LYS A 68 12.64 21.40 -11.59
CA LYS A 68 12.45 22.76 -12.15
C LYS A 68 10.96 23.15 -12.29
N GLN A 69 10.04 22.22 -12.01
CA GLN A 69 8.60 22.41 -12.17
C GLN A 69 7.86 22.27 -10.83
N PRO A 70 6.83 23.11 -10.60
CA PRO A 70 6.01 22.98 -9.41
C PRO A 70 5.22 21.66 -9.41
N PRO A 71 4.84 21.13 -8.23
CA PRO A 71 4.01 19.94 -8.15
C PRO A 71 2.68 20.14 -8.88
N ALA A 72 2.17 19.09 -9.53
CA ALA A 72 0.91 19.17 -10.26
C ALA A 72 -0.27 19.48 -9.29
N PRO A 73 -1.20 20.40 -9.63
CA PRO A 73 -2.34 20.74 -8.75
C PRO A 73 -3.22 19.54 -8.37
N VAL A 74 -3.27 18.53 -9.23
CA VAL A 74 -4.00 17.28 -9.00
C VAL A 74 -3.48 16.52 -7.76
N LEU A 75 -2.19 16.65 -7.41
CA LEU A 75 -1.61 16.07 -6.20
C LEU A 75 -2.23 16.68 -4.95
N PHE A 76 -2.31 18.00 -4.86
CA PHE A 76 -2.88 18.68 -3.69
C PHE A 76 -4.38 18.39 -3.55
N SER A 77 -5.11 18.28 -4.66
CA SER A 77 -6.50 17.80 -4.65
C SER A 77 -6.60 16.38 -4.09
N ALA A 78 -5.72 15.47 -4.50
CA ALA A 78 -5.67 14.11 -3.97
C ALA A 78 -5.32 14.08 -2.46
N LEU A 79 -4.33 14.87 -2.02
CA LEU A 79 -3.93 14.96 -0.61
C LEU A 79 -5.08 15.49 0.27
N ARG A 80 -5.86 16.47 -0.22
CA ARG A 80 -7.07 16.95 0.46
C ARG A 80 -8.11 15.84 0.59
N SER A 81 -8.36 15.07 -0.48
CA SER A 81 -9.28 13.93 -0.42
C SER A 81 -8.81 12.84 0.55
N VAL A 82 -7.50 12.57 0.63
CA VAL A 82 -6.95 11.63 1.62
C VAL A 82 -7.20 12.13 3.03
N GLN A 83 -6.93 13.41 3.32
CA GLN A 83 -7.15 13.98 4.64
C GLN A 83 -8.63 14.02 5.06
N SER A 84 -9.56 14.19 4.11
CA SER A 84 -10.99 14.11 4.43
C SER A 84 -11.44 12.69 4.78
N VAL A 85 -10.82 11.66 4.20
CA VAL A 85 -11.17 10.25 4.46
C VAL A 85 -10.43 9.71 5.69
N SER A 86 -9.18 10.12 5.89
CA SER A 86 -8.35 9.69 7.01
C SER A 86 -7.56 10.89 7.55
N PRO A 87 -8.16 11.69 8.45
CA PRO A 87 -7.50 12.83 9.06
C PRO A 87 -6.23 12.42 9.79
N GLY A 88 -5.14 13.16 9.58
CA GLY A 88 -3.84 12.91 10.23
C GLY A 88 -2.99 11.84 9.54
N CYS A 89 -3.49 11.20 8.46
CA CYS A 89 -2.74 10.20 7.68
C CYS A 89 -1.45 10.77 7.06
N ILE A 90 -1.47 12.03 6.66
CA ILE A 90 -0.31 12.77 6.16
C ILE A 90 0.02 13.85 7.18
N HIS A 91 1.23 13.86 7.71
CA HIS A 91 1.60 14.80 8.77
C HIS A 91 2.30 16.05 8.22
N SER A 92 3.20 15.83 7.26
CA SER A 92 3.95 16.91 6.64
C SER A 92 4.25 16.62 5.18
N MET A 93 4.51 17.66 4.41
CA MET A 93 4.93 17.58 3.02
C MET A 93 6.20 18.42 2.88
N LEU A 94 7.27 17.80 2.39
CA LEU A 94 8.54 18.44 2.07
C LEU A 94 8.63 18.60 0.55
N LEU A 95 8.62 19.84 0.09
CA LEU A 95 8.73 20.19 -1.32
C LEU A 95 10.15 20.62 -1.62
N LEU A 96 10.92 19.80 -2.32
CA LEU A 96 12.24 20.19 -2.80
C LEU A 96 12.07 21.03 -4.09
N ALA A 97 12.24 22.34 -3.99
CA ALA A 97 12.04 23.25 -5.12
C ALA A 97 13.02 24.43 -5.05
N GLU A 98 13.39 24.96 -6.21
CA GLU A 98 14.17 26.19 -6.30
C GLU A 98 13.36 27.39 -5.79
N LYS A 99 14.08 28.37 -5.22
CA LYS A 99 13.54 29.50 -4.44
C LYS A 99 12.52 30.38 -5.21
N GLU A 100 12.49 30.29 -6.53
CA GLU A 100 11.65 31.10 -7.42
C GLU A 100 10.21 30.54 -7.63
N LEU A 101 9.93 29.31 -7.17
CA LEU A 101 8.60 28.66 -7.31
C LEU A 101 7.73 28.74 -6.04
N VAL A 102 8.17 29.48 -5.03
CA VAL A 102 7.61 29.53 -3.66
C VAL A 102 6.24 30.23 -3.57
N SER A 103 5.77 30.82 -4.67
CA SER A 103 4.59 31.70 -4.73
C SER A 103 3.24 30.98 -4.61
N HIS A 104 3.16 29.69 -4.92
CA HIS A 104 1.91 28.91 -4.82
C HIS A 104 1.89 28.05 -3.55
N ARG A 105 1.61 28.67 -2.40
CA ARG A 105 1.23 27.93 -1.18
C ARG A 105 -0.20 27.41 -1.32
N GLU A 106 -0.36 26.26 -1.96
CA GLU A 106 -1.60 25.51 -1.76
C GLU A 106 -1.66 25.05 -0.30
N ARG A 107 -2.62 25.63 0.46
CA ARG A 107 -2.81 25.30 1.87
C ARG A 107 -3.53 23.96 1.99
N LEU A 108 -2.88 23.00 2.62
CA LEU A 108 -3.49 21.75 3.06
C LEU A 108 -3.86 21.89 4.53
N SER A 109 -5.16 21.92 4.84
CA SER A 109 -5.65 21.99 6.23
C SER A 109 -5.14 20.80 7.02
N GLY A 110 -4.44 21.04 8.15
CA GLY A 110 -3.89 19.99 9.01
C GLY A 110 -2.58 19.35 8.54
N VAL A 111 -1.96 19.83 7.45
CA VAL A 111 -0.66 19.34 6.97
C VAL A 111 0.36 20.48 6.98
N GLN A 112 1.52 20.24 7.60
CA GLN A 112 2.64 21.17 7.52
C GLN A 112 3.33 21.03 6.17
N VAL A 113 3.22 22.03 5.31
CA VAL A 113 3.92 22.09 4.02
C VAL A 113 5.16 22.96 4.16
N GLU A 114 6.33 22.37 3.95
CA GLU A 114 7.63 23.04 4.02
C GLU A 114 8.35 22.93 2.68
N THR A 115 8.85 24.06 2.18
CA THR A 115 9.63 24.12 0.94
C THR A 115 11.12 24.15 1.27
N LEU A 116 11.85 23.20 0.71
CA LEU A 116 13.29 23.03 0.86
C LEU A 116 13.99 23.44 -0.44
N THR A 117 15.04 24.24 -0.32
CA THR A 117 15.79 24.74 -1.49
C THR A 117 17.05 23.94 -1.80
N SER A 118 17.35 22.90 -1.01
CA SER A 118 18.54 22.06 -1.22
C SER A 118 18.39 20.68 -0.56
N LEU A 119 19.12 19.69 -1.07
CA LEU A 119 19.24 18.37 -0.44
C LEU A 119 19.86 18.46 0.96
N LYS A 120 20.75 19.43 1.21
CA LYS A 120 21.30 19.70 2.56
C LYS A 120 20.21 20.08 3.56
N ALA A 121 19.18 20.82 3.13
CA ALA A 121 18.03 21.14 3.97
C ALA A 121 17.13 19.91 4.20
N LEU A 122 17.01 19.03 3.20
CA LEU A 122 16.33 17.73 3.35
C LEU A 122 17.02 16.84 4.39
N GLY A 123 18.34 16.87 4.44
CA GLY A 123 19.16 16.16 5.44
C GLY A 123 18.88 16.55 6.89
N ARG A 124 18.19 17.67 7.16
CA ARG A 124 17.73 18.03 8.50
C ARG A 124 16.54 17.16 8.95
N HIS A 125 15.75 16.69 8.00
CA HIS A 125 14.51 15.96 8.22
C HIS A 125 14.66 14.45 8.07
N VAL A 126 15.47 14.02 7.10
CA VAL A 126 15.67 12.62 6.74
C VAL A 126 17.17 12.34 6.71
N ASP A 127 17.57 11.19 7.25
CA ASP A 127 18.95 10.75 7.16
C ASP A 127 19.29 10.28 5.74
N SER A 128 20.52 10.52 5.27
CA SER A 128 20.96 10.06 3.93
C SER A 128 20.83 8.55 3.75
N SER A 129 20.95 7.76 4.83
CA SER A 129 20.73 6.31 4.77
C SER A 129 19.28 5.90 4.52
N GLN A 130 18.33 6.84 4.66
CA GLN A 130 16.89 6.67 4.47
C GLN A 130 16.37 7.30 3.17
N LEU A 131 17.25 7.96 2.42
CA LEU A 131 16.95 8.50 1.09
C LEU A 131 17.44 7.52 0.02
N PRO A 132 16.71 7.36 -1.09
CA PRO A 132 17.17 6.54 -2.19
C PRO A 132 18.29 7.26 -2.99
N PRO A 133 19.02 6.55 -3.87
CA PRO A 133 20.15 7.11 -4.62
C PRO A 133 19.80 8.34 -5.46
N GLU A 134 18.56 8.45 -5.95
CA GLU A 134 18.10 9.61 -6.74
C GLU A 134 18.05 10.92 -5.92
N LEU A 135 18.11 10.83 -4.59
CA LEU A 135 18.13 11.95 -3.66
C LEU A 135 19.45 12.03 -2.87
N ASP A 136 20.56 11.57 -3.46
CA ASP A 136 21.90 11.48 -2.85
C ASP A 136 21.92 10.66 -1.54
N GLY A 137 21.12 9.60 -1.49
CA GLY A 137 21.06 8.70 -0.35
C GLY A 137 21.60 7.30 -0.62
N ALA A 138 21.58 6.46 0.42
CA ALA A 138 22.09 5.08 0.40
C ALA A 138 20.99 4.01 0.60
N PHE A 139 19.73 4.41 0.69
CA PHE A 139 18.62 3.48 0.93
C PHE A 139 18.35 2.64 -0.34
N PRO A 140 18.44 1.30 -0.29
CA PRO A 140 18.23 0.46 -1.46
C PRO A 140 16.74 0.42 -1.82
N TYR A 141 16.37 1.14 -2.87
CA TYR A 141 15.00 1.13 -3.41
C TYR A 141 15.00 0.97 -4.93
N CYS A 142 14.25 -0.02 -5.42
CA CYS A 142 13.94 -0.17 -6.83
C CYS A 142 12.42 -0.26 -7.00
N HIS A 143 11.83 0.73 -7.65
CA HIS A 143 10.38 0.75 -7.85
C HIS A 143 9.88 -0.45 -8.67
N GLY A 144 10.65 -0.87 -9.68
CA GLY A 144 10.32 -2.03 -10.51
C GLY A 144 10.22 -3.33 -9.70
N GLU A 145 11.22 -3.60 -8.86
CA GLU A 145 11.25 -4.76 -7.96
C GLU A 145 10.12 -4.69 -6.93
N TRP A 146 9.89 -3.51 -6.34
CA TRP A 146 8.79 -3.28 -5.41
C TRP A 146 7.43 -3.61 -6.05
N VAL A 147 7.20 -3.17 -7.29
CA VAL A 147 5.97 -3.47 -8.02
C VAL A 147 5.85 -4.97 -8.32
N GLN A 148 6.94 -5.63 -8.73
CA GLN A 148 6.94 -7.08 -8.98
C GLN A 148 6.64 -7.88 -7.72
N PHE A 149 7.18 -7.47 -6.57
CA PHE A 149 6.88 -8.06 -5.27
C PHE A 149 5.37 -8.01 -4.98
N PHE A 150 4.74 -6.82 -5.10
CA PHE A 150 3.30 -6.67 -4.85
C PHE A 150 2.43 -7.39 -5.88
N GLN A 151 2.88 -7.54 -7.13
CA GLN A 151 2.20 -8.36 -8.14
C GLN A 151 2.18 -9.86 -7.79
N LYS A 152 3.15 -10.34 -7.03
CA LYS A 152 3.15 -11.73 -6.50
C LYS A 152 2.35 -11.81 -5.20
N LEU A 153 2.52 -10.83 -4.31
CA LEU A 153 1.88 -10.82 -2.99
C LEU A 153 0.35 -10.69 -3.09
N HIS A 154 -0.19 -9.85 -3.97
CA HIS A 154 -1.63 -9.62 -4.06
C HIS A 154 -2.45 -10.84 -4.46
N PRO A 155 -2.14 -11.56 -5.55
CA PRO A 155 -2.85 -12.78 -5.91
C PRO A 155 -2.71 -13.87 -4.83
N PHE A 156 -1.55 -13.93 -4.18
CA PHE A 156 -1.32 -14.89 -3.09
C PHE A 156 -2.21 -14.59 -1.88
N THR A 157 -2.20 -13.35 -1.38
CA THR A 157 -3.05 -12.92 -0.25
C THR A 157 -4.54 -13.00 -0.57
N ALA A 158 -4.95 -12.69 -1.80
CA ALA A 158 -6.33 -12.89 -2.25
C ALA A 158 -6.72 -14.38 -2.29
N GLY A 159 -5.80 -15.27 -2.69
CA GLY A 159 -5.97 -16.72 -2.61
C GLY A 159 -6.17 -17.19 -1.17
N LEU A 160 -5.32 -16.72 -0.24
CA LEU A 160 -5.44 -17.03 1.19
C LEU A 160 -6.77 -16.56 1.78
N ARG A 161 -7.21 -15.35 1.44
CA ARG A 161 -8.48 -14.81 1.93
C ARG A 161 -9.66 -15.66 1.46
N ARG A 162 -9.72 -15.99 0.18
CA ARG A 162 -10.80 -16.84 -0.38
C ARG A 162 -10.80 -18.23 0.23
N ALA A 163 -9.62 -18.84 0.40
CA ALA A 163 -9.51 -20.14 1.06
C ALA A 163 -10.00 -20.06 2.52
N SER A 164 -9.65 -18.99 3.25
CA SER A 164 -10.13 -18.75 4.61
C SER A 164 -11.65 -18.56 4.66
N GLU A 165 -12.22 -17.76 3.76
CA GLU A 165 -13.68 -17.54 3.66
C GLU A 165 -14.41 -18.86 3.38
N LEU A 166 -13.91 -19.67 2.43
CA LEU A 166 -14.48 -20.98 2.12
C LEU A 166 -14.45 -21.93 3.33
N LEU A 167 -13.31 -22.01 4.02
CA LEU A 167 -13.18 -22.82 5.22
C LEU A 167 -14.14 -22.34 6.33
N GLN A 168 -14.26 -21.04 6.54
CA GLN A 168 -15.19 -20.46 7.52
C GLN A 168 -16.65 -20.77 7.17
N CYS A 169 -17.04 -20.64 5.90
CA CYS A 169 -18.37 -21.02 5.43
C CYS A 169 -18.64 -22.51 5.68
N CYS A 170 -17.71 -23.39 5.31
CA CYS A 170 -17.87 -24.83 5.54
C CYS A 170 -17.95 -25.18 7.04
N ILE A 171 -17.13 -24.57 7.89
CA ILE A 171 -17.21 -24.76 9.35
C ILE A 171 -18.58 -24.33 9.89
N GLN A 172 -19.11 -23.20 9.41
CA GLN A 172 -20.42 -22.72 9.85
C GLN A 172 -21.55 -23.65 9.38
N GLU A 173 -21.50 -24.14 8.15
CA GLU A 173 -22.48 -25.10 7.63
C GLU A 173 -22.44 -26.44 8.36
N LEU A 174 -21.25 -26.94 8.71
CA LEU A 174 -21.08 -28.16 9.51
C LEU A 174 -21.74 -27.99 10.88
N ARG A 175 -21.44 -26.88 11.59
CA ARG A 175 -22.03 -26.57 12.90
C ARG A 175 -23.56 -26.50 12.85
N ASN A 176 -24.12 -25.91 11.79
CA ASN A 176 -25.56 -25.83 11.61
C ASN A 176 -26.18 -27.21 11.33
N THR A 177 -25.47 -28.07 10.59
CA THR A 177 -25.92 -29.43 10.29
C THR A 177 -25.94 -30.28 11.56
N ASP A 178 -24.92 -30.17 12.42
CA ASP A 178 -24.87 -30.87 13.72
C ASP A 178 -25.97 -30.42 14.68
N ALA A 179 -26.32 -29.13 14.68
CA ALA A 179 -27.43 -28.60 15.47
C ALA A 179 -28.80 -29.14 15.00
N LEU A 180 -28.96 -29.42 13.70
CA LEU A 180 -30.17 -29.98 13.09
C LEU A 180 -30.19 -31.51 13.08
N ALA A 181 -29.05 -32.18 13.31
CA ALA A 181 -28.95 -33.64 13.33
C ALA A 181 -29.74 -34.27 14.50
N GLY A 182 -30.06 -33.51 15.55
CA GLY A 182 -31.01 -33.95 16.58
C GLY A 182 -32.46 -34.10 16.10
N THR A 183 -32.79 -33.53 14.92
CA THR A 183 -34.15 -33.53 14.34
C THR A 183 -34.24 -34.12 12.93
N GLN A 184 -33.12 -34.32 12.21
CA GLN A 184 -33.04 -34.94 10.88
C GLN A 184 -32.41 -36.34 10.88
N ASP A 185 -32.70 -37.12 9.83
CA ASP A 185 -32.11 -38.44 9.56
C ASP A 185 -30.57 -38.37 9.44
N ALA A 186 -29.87 -39.14 10.28
CA ALA A 186 -28.41 -39.20 10.35
C ALA A 186 -27.75 -39.46 8.98
N ALA A 187 -28.41 -40.21 8.09
CA ALA A 187 -27.91 -40.47 6.74
C ALA A 187 -27.82 -39.19 5.89
N THR A 188 -28.74 -38.24 6.09
CA THR A 188 -28.74 -36.93 5.40
C THR A 188 -27.62 -36.05 5.94
N GLY A 189 -27.39 -36.07 7.25
CA GLY A 189 -26.28 -35.37 7.89
C GLY A 189 -24.90 -35.85 7.38
N ILE A 190 -24.70 -37.16 7.28
CA ILE A 190 -23.45 -37.75 6.76
C ILE A 190 -23.23 -37.35 5.29
N ARG A 191 -24.26 -37.40 4.46
CA ARG A 191 -24.15 -37.00 3.05
C ARG A 191 -23.73 -35.54 2.91
N ARG A 192 -24.34 -34.66 3.70
CA ARG A 192 -23.99 -33.23 3.71
C ARG A 192 -22.55 -32.97 4.14
N HIS A 193 -22.08 -33.70 5.15
CA HIS A 193 -20.67 -33.65 5.58
C HIS A 193 -19.72 -34.04 4.45
N GLN A 194 -20.02 -35.12 3.73
CA GLN A 194 -19.20 -35.58 2.60
C GLN A 194 -19.13 -34.55 1.47
N GLU A 195 -20.26 -33.93 1.12
CA GLU A 195 -20.32 -32.85 0.13
C GLU A 195 -19.46 -31.65 0.53
N LEU A 196 -19.54 -31.22 1.78
CA LEU A 196 -18.75 -30.10 2.30
C LEU A 196 -17.26 -30.41 2.31
N MET A 197 -16.87 -31.62 2.74
CA MET A 197 -15.48 -32.06 2.65
C MET A 197 -14.99 -32.08 1.20
N GLN A 198 -15.79 -32.63 0.27
CA GLN A 198 -15.41 -32.70 -1.13
C GLN A 198 -15.23 -31.31 -1.74
N LYS A 199 -16.13 -30.36 -1.41
CA LYS A 199 -16.02 -28.95 -1.82
C LYS A 199 -14.72 -28.31 -1.34
N VAL A 200 -14.33 -28.54 -0.08
CA VAL A 200 -13.07 -28.03 0.49
C VAL A 200 -11.86 -28.66 -0.19
N LEU A 201 -11.82 -29.99 -0.30
CA LEU A 201 -10.68 -30.72 -0.85
C LEU A 201 -10.47 -30.46 -2.35
N SER A 202 -11.55 -30.15 -3.07
CA SER A 202 -11.50 -29.88 -4.51
C SER A 202 -11.32 -28.39 -4.84
N ASP A 203 -11.28 -27.50 -3.83
CA ASP A 203 -11.15 -26.07 -4.08
C ASP A 203 -9.76 -25.75 -4.68
N PRO A 204 -9.70 -25.18 -5.90
CA PRO A 204 -8.43 -24.95 -6.59
C PRO A 204 -7.56 -23.91 -5.89
N GLN A 205 -8.14 -22.97 -5.13
CA GLN A 205 -7.35 -21.97 -4.41
C GLN A 205 -6.71 -22.58 -3.17
N LEU A 206 -7.45 -23.40 -2.42
CA LEU A 206 -6.93 -24.12 -1.26
C LEU A 206 -5.81 -25.09 -1.66
N VAL A 207 -6.02 -25.88 -2.71
CA VAL A 207 -5.01 -26.81 -3.22
C VAL A 207 -3.74 -26.08 -3.65
N ARG A 208 -3.88 -24.94 -4.36
CA ARG A 208 -2.73 -24.13 -4.76
C ARG A 208 -1.98 -23.55 -3.56
N VAL A 209 -2.71 -23.02 -2.57
CA VAL A 209 -2.10 -22.51 -1.32
C VAL A 209 -1.35 -23.61 -0.57
N GLN A 210 -1.91 -24.82 -0.48
CA GLN A 210 -1.27 -25.94 0.20
C GLN A 210 0.00 -26.40 -0.51
N ARG A 211 -0.02 -26.47 -1.86
CA ARG A 211 1.13 -26.93 -2.66
C ARG A 211 2.23 -25.89 -2.79
N GLU A 212 1.85 -24.66 -3.11
CA GLU A 212 2.79 -23.61 -3.52
C GLU A 212 3.04 -22.57 -2.42
N GLY A 213 2.19 -22.51 -1.39
CA GLY A 213 2.23 -21.45 -0.39
C GLY A 213 3.56 -21.37 0.34
N GLY A 214 4.16 -22.51 0.69
CA GLY A 214 5.49 -22.53 1.31
C GLY A 214 6.58 -21.95 0.41
N VAL A 215 6.56 -22.28 -0.89
CA VAL A 215 7.51 -21.77 -1.88
C VAL A 215 7.31 -20.27 -2.11
N VAL A 216 6.06 -19.82 -2.26
CA VAL A 216 5.72 -18.41 -2.43
C VAL A 216 6.16 -17.60 -1.21
N LEU A 217 5.90 -18.08 0.01
CA LEU A 217 6.34 -17.43 1.25
C LEU A 217 7.87 -17.38 1.37
N ALA A 218 8.56 -18.48 1.07
CA ALA A 218 10.02 -18.52 1.10
C ALA A 218 10.64 -17.53 0.11
N ARG A 219 10.03 -17.37 -1.07
CA ARG A 219 10.44 -16.38 -2.07
C ARG A 219 10.16 -14.95 -1.61
N LEU A 220 8.95 -14.67 -1.12
CA LEU A 220 8.57 -13.34 -0.60
C LEU A 220 9.38 -12.92 0.63
N ARG A 221 10.00 -13.85 1.36
CA ARG A 221 10.89 -13.53 2.50
C ARG A 221 12.30 -13.13 2.07
N ARG A 222 12.75 -13.58 0.89
CA ARG A 222 14.07 -13.26 0.34
C ARG A 222 14.07 -11.95 -0.44
N GLU A 223 12.92 -11.59 -1.02
CA GLU A 223 12.64 -10.31 -1.69
C GLU A 223 12.33 -9.21 -0.65
#